data_AF-A0A9W6YAR7-F1
#
_entry.id   AF-A0A9W6YAR7-F1
#
_cell.length_a   1.000
_cell.length_b   1.000
_cell.length_c   1.000
_cell.angle_alpha   90.00
_cell.angle_beta   90.00
_cell.angle_gamma   90.00
#
_symmetry.space_group_name_H-M   'P 1'
#
loop_
_entity.id
_entity.type
_entity.pdbx_description
1 polymer ?
#
loop_
_entity_poly.entity_id
_entity_poly.type
_entity_poly.pdbx_seq_one_letter_code
_entity_poly.pdbx_strand_id
1 'polypeptide(L)'
;MNSQAQEFFKTKKIERYNHEPGDHGTMGKNERFNRTLKQRLTKMSPKRISQKLITDVIENYNSTFHRSIRMTPSDAKGKVMDADLSHNQAEADIIKKEFEVGSSVLYRLNKQAFGKELARWSNAVYTIVGIDGYRVQIRSKNGHTLYKAPNDLKLVKTETTDATINRGDILEAEKILDHKKTRSGKYKYLLKWLGNEPASWEPQDNLRLINKNKRSTLENEYWKSKS
;
A
#
# COMPACT_ATOMS: atom_id res chain seq x y z
N MET A 1 0.25 -5.86 15.85
CA MET A 1 1.22 -6.85 15.35
C MET A 1 2.03 -7.37 16.53
N ASN A 2 2.33 -8.67 16.54
CA ASN A 2 3.08 -9.32 17.61
C ASN A 2 4.53 -8.78 17.65
N SER A 3 5.01 -8.41 18.84
CA SER A 3 6.38 -7.93 19.10
C SER A 3 7.45 -8.95 18.73
N GLN A 4 7.17 -10.24 18.88
CA GLN A 4 8.08 -11.33 18.54
C GLN A 4 8.40 -11.37 17.04
N ALA A 5 7.38 -11.17 16.18
CA ALA A 5 7.56 -11.13 14.73
C ALA A 5 8.40 -9.93 14.30
N GLN A 6 8.23 -8.77 14.97
CA GLN A 6 9.04 -7.58 14.69
C GLN A 6 10.51 -7.81 14.99
N GLU A 7 10.80 -8.44 16.12
CA GLU A 7 12.17 -8.73 16.53
C GLU A 7 12.84 -9.73 15.59
N PHE A 8 12.09 -10.76 15.16
CA PHE A 8 12.56 -11.70 14.16
C PHE A 8 12.96 -11.01 12.84
N PHE A 9 12.13 -10.09 12.32
CA PHE A 9 12.47 -9.39 11.09
C PHE A 9 13.71 -8.49 11.24
N LYS A 10 13.88 -7.83 12.40
CA LYS A 10 15.07 -7.01 12.68
C LYS A 10 16.33 -7.87 12.72
N THR A 11 16.32 -8.95 13.49
CA THR A 11 17.48 -9.84 13.64
C THR A 11 17.90 -10.47 12.31
N LYS A 12 16.94 -10.77 11.43
CA LYS A 12 17.19 -11.32 10.09
C LYS A 12 17.42 -10.27 9.01
N LYS A 13 17.42 -8.98 9.33
CA LYS A 13 17.54 -7.87 8.38
C LYS A 13 16.52 -7.96 7.23
N ILE A 14 15.29 -8.37 7.55
CA ILE A 14 14.20 -8.50 6.59
C ILE A 14 13.44 -7.18 6.57
N GLU A 15 13.42 -6.53 5.40
CA GLU A 15 12.57 -5.37 5.16
C GLU A 15 11.11 -5.80 4.98
N ARG A 16 10.19 -4.99 5.52
CA ARG A 16 8.76 -5.30 5.53
C ARG A 16 7.96 -4.18 4.91
N TYR A 17 7.16 -4.53 3.92
CA TYR A 17 6.20 -3.64 3.27
C TYR A 17 4.77 -4.03 3.66
N ASN A 18 3.89 -3.04 3.85
CA ASN A 18 2.46 -3.27 4.07
C ASN A 18 1.68 -2.76 2.86
N HIS A 19 0.53 -3.36 2.60
CA HIS A 19 -0.46 -2.84 1.65
C HIS A 19 -1.63 -2.23 2.42
N GLU A 20 -2.46 -1.45 1.73
CA GLU A 20 -3.66 -0.86 2.32
C GLU A 20 -4.66 -1.96 2.72
N PRO A 21 -5.32 -1.85 3.89
CA PRO A 21 -6.36 -2.80 4.29
C PRO A 21 -7.48 -2.88 3.24
N GLY A 22 -7.81 -4.09 2.79
CA GLY A 22 -8.82 -4.32 1.75
C GLY A 22 -8.30 -4.25 0.31
N ASP A 23 -7.03 -3.89 0.10
CA ASP A 23 -6.38 -3.95 -1.20
C ASP A 23 -5.85 -5.37 -1.48
N HIS A 24 -6.70 -6.18 -2.10
CA HIS A 24 -6.37 -7.52 -2.57
C HIS A 24 -5.49 -7.54 -3.83
N GLY A 25 -5.44 -6.42 -4.57
CA GLY A 25 -4.70 -6.33 -5.83
C GLY A 25 -3.19 -6.42 -5.61
N THR A 26 -2.68 -5.74 -4.58
CA THR A 26 -1.25 -5.72 -4.26
C THR A 26 -0.69 -7.12 -3.96
N MET A 27 -1.49 -8.02 -3.38
CA MET A 27 -1.10 -9.40 -3.05
C MET A 27 -1.51 -10.43 -4.12
N GLY A 28 -1.91 -9.98 -5.31
CA GLY A 28 -2.54 -10.82 -6.34
C GLY A 28 -1.74 -12.07 -6.73
N LYS A 29 -0.41 -12.01 -6.81
CA LYS A 29 0.43 -13.20 -7.10
C LYS A 29 0.25 -14.31 -6.05
N ASN A 30 0.23 -13.96 -4.77
CA ASN A 30 0.01 -14.89 -3.67
C ASN A 30 -1.43 -15.43 -3.67
N GLU A 31 -2.42 -14.58 -3.91
CA GLU A 31 -3.82 -15.00 -3.98
C GLU A 31 -4.07 -15.95 -5.16
N ARG A 32 -3.45 -15.69 -6.32
CA ARG A 32 -3.49 -16.58 -7.49
C ARG A 32 -2.84 -17.93 -7.19
N PHE A 33 -1.70 -17.94 -6.50
CA PHE A 33 -1.04 -19.17 -6.06
C PHE A 33 -1.92 -19.98 -5.11
N ASN A 34 -2.48 -19.34 -4.08
CA ASN A 34 -3.40 -19.97 -3.14
C ASN A 34 -4.62 -20.58 -3.84
N ARG A 35 -5.19 -19.87 -4.82
CA ARG A 35 -6.29 -20.39 -5.64
C ARG A 35 -5.86 -21.63 -6.43
N THR A 36 -4.69 -21.62 -7.05
CA THR A 36 -4.17 -22.77 -7.81
C THR A 36 -3.98 -24.00 -6.91
N LEU A 37 -3.40 -23.83 -5.71
CA LEU A 37 -3.26 -24.92 -4.75
C LEU A 37 -4.63 -25.50 -4.35
N LYS A 38 -5.59 -24.63 -4.02
CA LYS A 38 -6.96 -25.05 -3.69
C LYS A 38 -7.60 -25.82 -4.83
N GLN A 39 -7.50 -25.34 -6.07
CA GLN A 39 -8.07 -26.02 -7.23
C GLN A 39 -7.47 -27.42 -7.44
N ARG A 40 -6.16 -27.60 -7.22
CA ARG A 40 -5.52 -28.92 -7.31
C ARG A 40 -6.03 -29.86 -6.21
N LEU A 41 -6.09 -29.38 -4.97
CA LEU A 41 -6.61 -30.15 -3.83
C LEU A 41 -8.09 -30.53 -4.05
N THR A 42 -8.92 -29.60 -4.53
CA THR A 42 -10.32 -29.87 -4.84
C THR A 42 -10.47 -30.92 -5.92
N LYS A 43 -9.62 -30.93 -6.96
CA LYS A 43 -9.65 -31.96 -7.99
C LYS A 43 -9.23 -33.34 -7.48
N MET A 44 -8.28 -33.39 -6.54
CA MET A 44 -7.83 -34.63 -5.92
C MET A 44 -8.87 -35.20 -4.94
N SER A 45 -9.78 -34.36 -4.41
CA SER A 45 -10.81 -34.72 -3.43
C SER A 45 -10.29 -35.62 -2.29
N PRO A 46 -9.19 -35.24 -1.60
CA PRO A 46 -8.61 -36.08 -0.57
C PRO A 46 -9.54 -36.19 0.64
N LYS A 47 -9.65 -37.39 1.23
CA LYS A 47 -10.43 -37.60 2.47
C LYS A 47 -9.90 -36.77 3.64
N ARG A 48 -8.59 -36.49 3.66
CA ARG A 48 -7.92 -35.65 4.68
C ARG A 48 -6.76 -34.88 4.06
N ILE A 49 -6.64 -33.61 4.42
CA ILE A 49 -5.46 -32.81 4.06
C ILE A 49 -4.34 -33.12 5.07
N SER A 50 -3.23 -33.65 4.57
CA SER A 50 -2.03 -33.96 5.35
C SER A 50 -0.88 -33.05 4.94
N GLN A 51 0.14 -32.89 5.80
CA GLN A 51 1.33 -32.13 5.47
C GLN A 51 2.04 -32.69 4.23
N LYS A 52 2.13 -34.02 4.12
CA LYS A 52 2.70 -34.69 2.94
C LYS A 52 1.96 -34.32 1.66
N LEU A 53 0.63 -34.38 1.68
CA LEU A 53 -0.17 -34.01 0.51
C LEU A 53 0.05 -32.55 0.09
N ILE A 54 0.14 -31.63 1.06
CA ILE A 54 0.43 -30.22 0.78
C ILE A 54 1.82 -30.08 0.13
N THR A 55 2.83 -30.76 0.68
CA THR A 55 4.18 -30.78 0.11
C THR A 55 4.17 -31.31 -1.33
N ASP A 56 3.55 -32.45 -1.57
CA ASP A 56 3.47 -33.09 -2.89
C ASP A 56 2.79 -32.15 -3.93
N VAL A 57 1.72 -31.46 -3.53
CA VAL A 57 1.01 -30.50 -4.40
C VAL A 57 1.88 -29.28 -4.73
N ILE A 58 2.65 -28.78 -3.76
CA ILE A 58 3.58 -27.66 -3.95
C ILE A 58 4.74 -28.07 -4.86
N GLU A 59 5.36 -29.23 -4.61
CA GLU A 59 6.44 -29.76 -5.44
C GLU A 59 5.97 -29.96 -6.88
N ASN A 60 4.80 -30.57 -7.07
CA ASN A 60 4.20 -30.71 -8.38
C ASN A 60 3.94 -29.35 -9.05
N TYR A 61 3.51 -28.31 -8.31
CA TYR A 61 3.33 -26.97 -8.88
C TYR A 61 4.64 -26.36 -9.33
N ASN A 62 5.67 -26.50 -8.50
CA ASN A 62 7.00 -25.94 -8.72
C ASN A 62 7.77 -26.64 -9.84
N SER A 63 7.44 -27.90 -10.17
CA SER A 63 8.07 -28.67 -11.26
C SER A 63 7.24 -28.76 -12.53
N THR A 64 5.95 -28.35 -12.50
CA THR A 64 5.12 -28.29 -13.72
C THR A 64 5.56 -27.12 -14.59
N PHE A 65 5.61 -27.31 -15.92
CA PHE A 65 5.85 -26.23 -16.88
C PHE A 65 4.64 -25.28 -16.96
N HIS A 66 4.87 -23.97 -16.80
CA HIS A 66 3.82 -22.97 -16.87
C HIS A 66 3.90 -22.20 -18.19
N ARG A 67 2.89 -22.36 -19.04
CA ARG A 67 2.84 -21.76 -20.39
C ARG A 67 3.04 -20.24 -20.41
N SER A 68 2.56 -19.53 -19.40
CA SER A 68 2.66 -18.06 -19.35
C SER A 68 4.09 -17.56 -19.15
N ILE A 69 4.88 -18.23 -18.31
CA ILE A 69 6.29 -17.86 -18.05
C ILE A 69 7.29 -18.69 -18.86
N ARG A 70 6.80 -19.68 -19.62
CA ARG A 70 7.58 -20.60 -20.46
C ARG A 70 8.70 -21.36 -19.71
N MET A 71 8.51 -21.61 -18.42
CA MET A 71 9.41 -22.42 -17.58
C MET A 71 8.67 -22.97 -16.36
N THR A 72 9.34 -23.77 -15.54
CA THR A 72 8.80 -24.17 -14.22
C THR A 72 9.11 -23.08 -13.17
N PRO A 73 8.30 -22.94 -12.11
CA PRO A 73 8.62 -22.02 -11.01
C PRO A 73 9.97 -22.33 -10.34
N SER A 74 10.41 -23.59 -10.32
CA SER A 74 11.73 -23.97 -9.82
C SER A 74 12.85 -23.39 -10.69
N ASP A 75 12.70 -23.47 -12.01
CA ASP A 75 13.66 -22.90 -12.96
C ASP A 75 13.70 -21.37 -12.92
N ALA A 76 12.58 -20.74 -12.55
CA ALA A 76 12.46 -19.29 -12.43
C ALA A 76 13.14 -18.74 -11.16
N LYS A 77 13.51 -19.59 -10.21
CA LYS A 77 14.09 -19.18 -8.93
C LYS A 77 15.39 -18.39 -9.15
N GLY A 78 15.41 -17.15 -8.68
CA GLY A 78 16.57 -16.27 -8.78
C GLY A 78 16.78 -15.64 -10.16
N LYS A 79 15.90 -15.89 -11.13
CA LYS A 79 15.94 -15.25 -12.44
C LYS A 79 15.16 -13.95 -12.42
N VAL A 80 15.75 -12.92 -13.04
CA VAL A 80 15.06 -11.68 -13.34
C VAL A 80 14.26 -11.88 -14.63
N MET A 81 12.99 -11.50 -14.62
CA MET A 81 12.11 -11.58 -15.79
C MET A 81 12.11 -10.21 -16.48
N ASP A 82 13.07 -9.97 -17.37
CA ASP A 82 13.25 -8.66 -18.03
C ASP A 82 12.01 -8.22 -18.83
N ALA A 83 11.29 -9.18 -19.40
CA ALA A 83 10.01 -8.92 -20.07
C ALA A 83 8.96 -8.33 -19.12
N ASP A 84 8.85 -8.86 -17.90
CA ASP A 84 7.93 -8.33 -16.88
C ASP A 84 8.36 -6.93 -16.45
N LEU A 85 9.66 -6.70 -16.23
CA LEU A 85 10.19 -5.38 -15.87
C LEU A 85 9.90 -4.35 -16.97
N SER A 86 10.14 -4.72 -18.23
CA SER A 86 9.93 -3.84 -19.38
C SER A 86 8.45 -3.50 -19.58
N HIS A 87 7.57 -4.50 -19.50
CA HIS A 87 6.12 -4.28 -19.53
C HIS A 87 5.70 -3.36 -18.38
N ASN A 88 6.20 -3.62 -17.17
CA ASN A 88 5.82 -2.83 -16.01
C ASN A 88 6.25 -1.36 -16.11
N GLN A 89 7.45 -1.13 -16.64
CA GLN A 89 7.95 0.21 -16.88
C GLN A 89 7.12 0.95 -17.92
N ALA A 90 6.75 0.29 -19.01
CA ALA A 90 5.91 0.87 -20.05
C ALA A 90 4.54 1.30 -19.52
N GLU A 91 3.90 0.45 -18.71
CA GLU A 91 2.62 0.77 -18.04
C GLU A 91 2.77 1.96 -17.07
N ALA A 92 3.86 2.01 -16.29
CA ALA A 92 4.13 3.14 -15.41
C ALA A 92 4.34 4.45 -16.20
N ASP A 93 4.98 4.38 -17.37
CA ASP A 93 5.21 5.53 -18.23
C ASP A 93 3.92 6.01 -18.92
N ILE A 94 2.99 5.12 -19.24
CA ILE A 94 1.65 5.48 -19.73
C ILE A 94 0.90 6.28 -18.66
N ILE A 95 0.89 5.81 -17.41
CA ILE A 95 0.23 6.50 -16.30
C ILE A 95 0.83 7.89 -16.07
N LYS A 96 2.16 8.01 -16.12
CA LYS A 96 2.84 9.31 -16.00
C LYS A 96 2.47 10.29 -17.12
N LYS A 97 2.11 9.80 -18.31
CA LYS A 97 1.66 10.64 -19.42
C LYS A 97 0.19 11.03 -19.29
N GLU A 98 -0.66 10.13 -18.78
CA GLU A 98 -2.09 10.39 -18.63
C GLU A 98 -2.38 11.33 -17.44
N PHE A 99 -1.59 11.25 -16.39
CA PHE A 99 -1.78 11.99 -15.14
C PHE A 99 -0.63 12.96 -14.90
N GLU A 100 -0.88 14.25 -15.13
CA GLU A 100 0.10 15.30 -14.82
C GLU A 100 -0.02 15.75 -13.36
N VAL A 101 1.12 15.86 -12.67
CA VAL A 101 1.18 16.40 -11.30
C VAL A 101 0.63 17.83 -11.30
N GLY A 102 -0.25 18.12 -10.34
CA GLY A 102 -1.00 19.38 -10.27
C GLY A 102 -2.42 19.31 -10.84
N SER A 103 -2.77 18.26 -11.60
CA SER A 103 -4.12 18.09 -12.11
C SER A 103 -5.13 17.77 -11.00
N SER A 104 -6.36 18.26 -11.15
CA SER A 104 -7.47 17.95 -10.24
C SER A 104 -8.19 16.67 -10.64
N VAL A 105 -8.53 15.83 -9.67
CA VAL A 105 -9.21 14.55 -9.86
C VAL A 105 -10.29 14.29 -8.81
N LEU A 106 -11.29 13.51 -9.23
CA LEU A 106 -12.18 12.78 -8.33
C LEU A 106 -11.75 11.33 -8.27
N TYR A 107 -12.00 10.65 -7.16
CA TYR A 107 -11.77 9.20 -7.06
C TYR A 107 -13.06 8.42 -6.90
N ARG A 108 -13.06 7.17 -7.36
CA ARG A 108 -14.21 6.27 -7.29
C ARG A 108 -14.41 5.74 -5.86
N LEU A 109 -15.63 5.88 -5.34
CA LEU A 109 -16.01 5.32 -4.04
C LEU A 109 -16.28 3.82 -4.17
N ASN A 110 -15.90 3.07 -3.13
CA ASN A 110 -16.18 1.64 -3.06
C ASN A 110 -17.70 1.39 -3.03
N LYS A 111 -18.15 0.36 -3.76
CA LYS A 111 -19.55 -0.06 -3.72
C LYS A 111 -19.88 -0.59 -2.32
N GLN A 112 -20.94 -0.08 -1.71
CA GLN A 112 -21.49 -0.69 -0.50
C GLN A 112 -22.14 -2.02 -0.87
N ALA A 113 -21.94 -3.06 -0.05
CA ALA A 113 -22.30 -4.46 -0.34
C ALA A 113 -23.78 -4.69 -0.70
N PHE A 114 -24.67 -3.73 -0.40
CA PHE A 114 -26.10 -3.78 -0.66
C PHE A 114 -26.67 -2.56 -1.39
N GLY A 115 -25.82 -1.65 -1.89
CA GLY A 115 -26.24 -0.46 -2.62
C GLY A 115 -26.46 -0.74 -4.10
N LYS A 116 -27.71 -0.71 -4.58
CA LYS A 116 -28.03 -0.67 -6.01
C LYS A 116 -27.94 0.76 -6.52
N GLU A 117 -26.76 1.25 -6.92
CA GLU A 117 -26.59 2.45 -7.77
C GLU A 117 -25.24 2.48 -8.52
N LEU A 118 -25.12 3.42 -9.46
CA LEU A 118 -23.97 3.70 -10.34
C LEU A 118 -22.65 3.96 -9.58
N ALA A 119 -21.55 4.01 -10.33
CA ALA A 119 -20.25 4.40 -9.79
C ALA A 119 -20.32 5.80 -9.14
N ARG A 120 -20.21 5.86 -7.82
CA ARG A 120 -20.18 7.12 -7.07
C ARG A 120 -18.75 7.65 -7.04
N TRP A 121 -18.59 8.92 -7.38
CA TRP A 121 -17.32 9.64 -7.26
C TRP A 121 -17.24 10.33 -5.89
N SER A 122 -16.04 10.70 -5.45
CA SER A 122 -15.84 11.50 -4.25
C SER A 122 -16.56 12.84 -4.37
N ASN A 123 -17.10 13.33 -3.25
CA ASN A 123 -17.67 14.69 -3.20
C ASN A 123 -16.57 15.76 -3.25
N ALA A 124 -15.40 15.45 -2.67
CA ALA A 124 -14.25 16.34 -2.67
C ALA A 124 -13.37 16.12 -3.91
N VAL A 125 -12.79 17.22 -4.39
CA VAL A 125 -11.80 17.27 -5.47
C VAL A 125 -10.40 17.27 -4.87
N TYR A 126 -9.52 16.42 -5.42
CA TYR A 126 -8.14 16.25 -4.97
C TYR A 126 -7.16 16.70 -6.06
N THR A 127 -5.98 17.16 -5.68
CA THR A 127 -4.86 17.40 -6.60
C THR A 127 -3.97 16.17 -6.69
N ILE A 128 -3.43 15.86 -7.86
CA ILE A 128 -2.35 14.88 -8.02
C ILE A 128 -1.05 15.50 -7.50
N VAL A 129 -0.41 14.86 -6.52
CA VAL A 129 0.85 15.34 -5.93
C VAL A 129 2.06 14.49 -6.32
N GLY A 130 1.82 13.27 -6.79
CA GLY A 130 2.89 12.37 -7.16
C GLY A 130 2.36 11.09 -7.80
N ILE A 131 3.27 10.37 -8.45
CA ILE A 131 3.01 9.07 -9.06
C ILE A 131 4.09 8.12 -8.58
N ASP A 132 3.69 7.04 -7.93
CA ASP A 132 4.56 5.98 -7.42
C ASP A 132 4.17 4.65 -8.07
N GLY A 133 4.96 4.25 -9.09
CA GLY A 133 4.66 3.09 -9.93
C GLY A 133 3.27 3.19 -10.56
N TYR A 134 2.36 2.29 -10.16
CA TYR A 134 0.98 2.23 -10.64
C TYR A 134 -0.03 2.98 -9.79
N ARG A 135 0.41 3.66 -8.74
CA ARG A 135 -0.49 4.38 -7.84
C ARG A 135 -0.26 5.87 -8.00
N VAL A 136 -1.36 6.58 -8.11
CA VAL A 136 -1.37 8.03 -8.15
C VAL A 136 -1.67 8.52 -6.73
N GLN A 137 -0.76 9.35 -6.21
CA GLN A 137 -0.93 10.01 -4.93
C GLN A 137 -1.76 11.28 -5.14
N ILE A 138 -2.88 11.37 -4.44
CA ILE A 138 -3.83 12.49 -4.53
C ILE A 138 -3.96 13.15 -3.15
N ARG A 139 -4.16 14.46 -3.13
CA ARG A 139 -4.22 15.26 -1.90
C ARG A 139 -5.37 16.27 -1.94
N SER A 140 -6.15 16.36 -0.87
CA SER A 140 -7.18 17.40 -0.71
C SER A 140 -6.56 18.71 -0.23
N LYS A 141 -7.34 19.80 -0.22
CA LYS A 141 -6.87 21.11 0.24
C LYS A 141 -6.48 21.11 1.73
N ASN A 142 -7.19 20.34 2.55
CA ASN A 142 -6.89 20.13 3.98
C ASN A 142 -5.90 18.98 4.25
N GLY A 143 -5.08 18.58 3.28
CA GLY A 143 -3.95 17.66 3.52
C GLY A 143 -4.30 16.17 3.62
N HIS A 144 -5.55 15.76 3.35
CA HIS A 144 -5.93 14.36 3.27
C HIS A 144 -5.32 13.72 2.02
N THR A 145 -4.48 12.71 2.23
CA THR A 145 -3.71 12.05 1.17
C THR A 145 -4.18 10.63 0.96
N LEU A 146 -4.36 10.24 -0.31
CA LEU A 146 -4.78 8.90 -0.72
C LEU A 146 -3.90 8.38 -1.86
N TYR A 147 -3.75 7.06 -1.94
CA TYR A 147 -3.10 6.39 -3.06
C TYR A 147 -4.13 5.60 -3.85
N LYS A 148 -4.42 6.00 -5.09
CA LYS A 148 -5.46 5.36 -5.92
C LYS A 148 -4.90 4.81 -7.23
N ALA A 149 -5.58 3.80 -7.75
CA ALA A 149 -5.29 3.30 -9.08
C ALA A 149 -5.75 4.33 -10.13
N PRO A 150 -5.04 4.47 -11.26
CA PRO A 150 -5.43 5.34 -12.37
C PRO A 150 -6.89 5.18 -12.81
N ASN A 151 -7.35 3.92 -12.92
CA ASN A 151 -8.72 3.59 -13.33
C ASN A 151 -9.81 4.02 -12.32
N ASP A 152 -9.41 4.32 -11.09
CA ASP A 152 -10.30 4.86 -10.07
C ASP A 152 -10.27 6.39 -10.01
N LEU A 153 -9.55 7.05 -10.91
CA LEU A 153 -9.46 8.49 -10.99
C LEU A 153 -10.19 9.04 -12.21
N LYS A 154 -10.73 10.24 -12.04
CA LYS A 154 -11.34 11.02 -13.12
C LYS A 154 -10.83 12.45 -13.07
N LEU A 155 -10.15 12.89 -14.12
CA LEU A 155 -9.70 14.27 -14.28
C LEU A 155 -10.89 15.24 -14.32
N VAL A 156 -10.76 16.34 -13.61
CA VAL A 156 -11.74 17.43 -13.55
C VAL A 156 -11.03 18.78 -13.64
N LYS A 157 -11.74 19.81 -14.10
CA LYS A 157 -11.19 21.18 -14.21
C LYS A 157 -11.52 22.06 -12.99
N THR A 158 -12.01 21.47 -11.91
CA THR A 158 -12.42 22.18 -10.70
C THR A 158 -11.23 22.32 -9.74
N GLU A 159 -11.20 23.38 -8.95
CA GLU A 159 -10.20 23.54 -7.89
C GLU A 159 -10.31 22.44 -6.83
N THR A 160 -9.20 22.21 -6.13
CA THR A 160 -9.11 21.22 -5.05
C THR A 160 -9.89 21.70 -3.82
N THR A 161 -10.71 20.84 -3.25
CA THR A 161 -11.59 21.16 -2.12
C THR A 161 -11.15 20.45 -0.84
N ASP A 162 -11.72 20.86 0.28
CA ASP A 162 -11.55 20.14 1.54
C ASP A 162 -12.26 18.79 1.49
N ALA A 163 -11.62 17.78 2.08
CA ALA A 163 -12.18 16.45 2.21
C ALA A 163 -12.68 16.21 3.64
N THR A 164 -13.72 15.39 3.79
CA THR A 164 -14.09 14.85 5.10
C THR A 164 -13.00 13.91 5.58
N ILE A 165 -12.40 14.23 6.73
CA ILE A 165 -11.35 13.42 7.36
C ILE A 165 -11.99 12.47 8.38
N ASN A 166 -11.68 11.20 8.25
CA ASN A 166 -12.10 10.14 9.16
C ASN A 166 -10.92 9.61 9.97
N ARG A 167 -11.24 8.93 11.07
CA ARG A 167 -10.23 8.30 11.91
C ARG A 167 -9.51 7.19 11.14
N GLY A 168 -8.19 7.32 11.01
CA GLY A 168 -7.34 6.37 10.30
C GLY A 168 -6.93 6.82 8.91
N ASP A 169 -7.44 7.96 8.45
CA ASP A 169 -7.03 8.59 7.19
C ASP A 169 -5.58 9.07 7.27
N ILE A 170 -4.91 9.09 6.10
CA ILE A 170 -3.52 9.53 6.00
C ILE A 170 -3.52 11.05 5.80
N LEU A 171 -2.94 11.76 6.75
CA LEU A 171 -2.80 13.22 6.71
C LEU A 171 -1.34 13.60 6.58
N GLU A 172 -1.09 14.68 5.84
CA GLU A 172 0.23 15.28 5.76
C GLU A 172 0.49 16.18 6.98
N ALA A 173 1.58 15.91 7.70
CA ALA A 173 2.02 16.74 8.80
C ALA A 173 2.96 17.83 8.28
N GLU A 174 2.72 19.08 8.67
CA GLU A 174 3.58 20.22 8.31
C GLU A 174 4.85 20.24 9.17
N LYS A 175 4.71 20.05 10.50
CA LYS A 175 5.84 20.04 11.43
C LYS A 175 5.51 19.35 12.75
N ILE A 176 6.56 18.91 13.44
CA ILE A 176 6.49 18.49 14.84
C ILE A 176 6.60 19.74 15.72
N LEU A 177 5.61 19.99 16.56
CA LEU A 177 5.57 21.08 17.53
C LEU A 177 6.26 20.69 18.84
N ASP A 178 5.97 19.48 19.32
CA ASP A 178 6.45 18.99 20.61
C ASP A 178 6.59 17.47 20.62
N HIS A 179 7.30 16.94 21.62
CA HIS A 179 7.44 15.51 21.83
C HIS A 179 7.34 15.14 23.32
N LYS A 180 6.86 13.93 23.61
CA LYS A 180 6.92 13.36 24.97
C LYS A 180 7.24 11.89 24.93
N LYS A 181 7.99 11.43 25.93
CA LYS A 181 8.33 10.01 26.09
C LYS A 181 7.19 9.30 26.82
N THR A 182 6.78 8.15 26.31
CA THR A 182 5.76 7.30 26.91
C THR A 182 6.38 6.31 27.90
N ARG A 183 5.55 5.70 28.76
CA ARG A 183 5.98 4.66 29.72
C ARG A 183 6.70 3.48 29.06
N SER A 184 6.41 3.18 27.79
CA SER A 184 7.07 2.12 27.02
C SER A 184 8.41 2.55 26.38
N GLY A 185 8.87 3.77 26.65
CA GLY A 185 10.10 4.33 26.09
C GLY A 185 9.96 4.91 24.67
N LYS A 186 8.81 4.72 24.01
CA LYS A 186 8.51 5.30 22.68
C LYS A 186 8.11 6.76 22.77
N TYR A 187 8.25 7.52 21.69
CA TYR A 187 7.78 8.91 21.61
C TYR A 187 6.31 9.03 21.15
N LYS A 188 5.66 10.09 21.64
CA LYS A 188 4.51 10.73 21.00
C LYS A 188 4.93 12.13 20.55
N TYR A 189 4.44 12.56 19.40
CA TYR A 189 4.73 13.87 18.83
C TYR A 189 3.43 14.67 18.71
N LEU A 190 3.47 15.95 19.06
CA LEU A 190 2.41 16.89 18.77
C LEU A 190 2.64 17.42 17.35
N LEU A 191 1.74 17.10 16.43
CA LEU A 191 1.87 17.46 15.02
C LEU A 191 1.04 18.70 14.70
N LYS A 192 1.63 19.63 13.95
CA LYS A 192 0.87 20.60 13.17
C LYS A 192 0.55 19.95 11.83
N TRP A 193 -0.72 19.76 11.54
CA TRP A 193 -1.17 19.20 10.27
C TRP A 193 -1.19 20.24 9.17
N LEU A 194 -1.04 19.80 7.92
CA LEU A 194 -1.26 20.66 6.77
C LEU A 194 -2.75 20.98 6.64
N GLY A 195 -3.10 22.26 6.46
CA GLY A 195 -4.49 22.72 6.36
C GLY A 195 -5.06 23.22 7.69
N ASN A 196 -6.37 23.07 7.88
CA ASN A 196 -7.11 23.63 9.03
C ASN A 196 -7.37 22.60 10.15
N GLU A 197 -6.70 21.45 10.12
CA GLU A 197 -6.86 20.43 11.16
C GLU A 197 -6.14 20.83 12.46
N PRO A 198 -6.78 20.66 13.63
CA PRO A 198 -6.18 21.01 14.90
C PRO A 198 -5.00 20.10 15.23
N ALA A 199 -3.98 20.65 15.90
CA ALA A 199 -2.80 19.88 16.29
C ALA A 199 -3.17 18.69 17.19
N SER A 200 -2.60 17.53 16.94
CA SER A 200 -2.89 16.30 17.69
C SER A 200 -1.64 15.54 18.12
N TRP A 201 -1.76 14.78 19.21
CA TRP A 201 -0.68 13.94 19.74
C TRP A 201 -0.69 12.57 19.07
N GLU A 202 0.24 12.35 18.15
CA GLU A 202 0.38 11.10 17.40
C GLU A 202 1.49 10.21 17.96
N PRO A 203 1.28 8.88 18.02
CA PRO A 203 2.36 7.93 18.24
C PRO A 203 3.46 8.05 17.18
N GLN A 204 4.72 7.89 17.59
CA GLN A 204 5.88 7.80 16.68
C GLN A 204 5.67 6.84 15.50
N ASP A 205 4.96 5.73 15.71
CA ASP A 205 4.69 4.73 14.68
C ASP A 205 3.84 5.28 13.51
N ASN A 206 3.05 6.35 13.73
CA ASN A 206 2.23 7.00 12.70
C ASN A 206 3.06 7.85 11.74
N LEU A 207 4.19 8.40 12.20
CA LEU A 207 5.10 9.17 11.33
C LEU A 207 5.97 8.26 10.45
N ARG A 208 5.97 6.95 10.69
CA ARG A 208 6.86 5.97 10.07
C ARG A 208 6.10 4.89 9.32
N LEU A 209 5.25 5.33 8.39
CA LEU A 209 4.32 4.45 7.64
C LEU A 209 5.06 3.35 6.86
N ILE A 210 6.12 3.71 6.14
CA ILE A 210 6.89 2.79 5.27
C ILE A 210 7.88 1.97 6.10
N ASN A 211 8.74 2.64 6.88
CA ASN A 211 9.77 1.98 7.69
C ASN A 211 9.71 2.43 9.15
N LYS A 212 9.06 1.61 10.00
CA LYS A 212 8.91 1.86 11.44
C LYS A 212 10.24 1.96 12.20
N ASN A 213 11.32 1.39 11.65
CA ASN A 213 12.63 1.36 12.29
C ASN A 213 13.51 2.57 11.92
N LYS A 214 13.13 3.38 10.92
CA LYS A 214 13.87 4.57 10.51
C LYS A 214 13.11 5.83 10.93
N ARG A 215 13.83 6.86 11.40
CA ARG A 215 13.23 8.18 11.66
C ARG A 215 12.65 8.75 10.37
N SER A 216 11.46 9.34 10.46
CA SER A 216 10.87 10.09 9.35
C SER A 216 11.68 11.35 9.05
N THR A 217 11.44 11.96 7.89
CA THR A 217 12.06 13.25 7.51
C THR A 217 11.75 14.32 8.55
N LEU A 218 10.48 14.46 8.96
CA LEU A 218 10.05 15.39 10.01
C LEU A 218 10.72 15.13 11.36
N GLU A 219 10.90 13.85 11.75
CA GLU A 219 11.64 13.53 12.97
C GLU A 219 13.10 13.98 12.88
N ASN A 220 13.76 13.76 11.74
CA ASN A 220 15.14 14.19 11.56
C ASN A 220 15.27 15.72 11.60
N GLU A 221 14.37 16.45 10.96
CA GLU A 221 14.35 17.91 10.98
C GLU A 221 14.09 18.47 12.38
N TYR A 222 13.11 17.92 13.09
CA TYR A 222 12.78 18.34 14.47
C TYR A 222 13.94 18.12 15.44
N TRP A 223 14.62 16.98 15.36
CA TRP A 223 15.73 16.68 16.26
C TRP A 223 17.01 17.43 15.88
N LYS A 224 17.20 17.79 14.60
CA LYS A 224 18.29 18.67 14.17
C LYS A 224 18.14 20.08 14.73
N SER A 225 16.93 20.63 14.79
CA SER A 225 16.70 21.98 15.33
C SER A 225 16.74 22.08 16.85
N LYS A 226 16.79 20.94 17.55
CA LYS A 226 16.90 20.84 19.01
C LYS A 226 18.32 20.51 19.50
N SER A 227 19.22 20.15 18.57
CA SER A 227 20.64 19.89 18.84
C SER A 227 21.47 21.14 18.64
#